data_AF-A0A949UNM5-F1
#
_entry.id   AF-A0A949UNM5-F1
#
_cell.length_a   1.000
_cell.length_b   1.000
_cell.length_c   1.000
_cell.angle_alpha   90.00
_cell.angle_beta   90.00
_cell.angle_gamma   90.00
#
_symmetry.space_group_name_H-M   'P 1'
#
loop_
_entity.id
_entity.type
_entity.pdbx_description
1 polymer ?
#
loop_
_entity_poly.entity_id
_entity_poly.type
_entity_poly.pdbx_seq_one_letter_code
_entity_poly.pdbx_strand_id
1 'polypeptide(L)'
;MGRYFDVILLILIVLSVIFVMLESVEPIDRKFHEILYIGEWIITIFFTLEYILRVITVKKPSRYIFSFYGIIDFISTIPLYLSFIFVGSSYLLTVRAFRLLRIFRILKITRYLGEANKLTKALKNSRPKILVFLFTVLIIAIIAGTLMYLIEGEESGFTSIPRSIYWAIVTLTTVGYGDIAPTDPLGQFIAAILMIMGYGIIAVPTGIVSAEYATADDDEVHLSLIHI
;
A
#
# COMPACT_ATOMS: atom_id res chain seq x y z
N MET A 1 -25.07 6.78 -15.31
CA MET A 1 -25.40 5.82 -14.23
C MET A 1 -24.16 5.15 -13.65
N GLY A 2 -23.24 4.58 -14.46
CA GLY A 2 -22.01 3.91 -13.94
C GLY A 2 -21.11 4.79 -13.06
N ARG A 3 -20.78 6.01 -13.51
CA ARG A 3 -19.91 6.92 -12.73
C ARG A 3 -20.44 7.27 -11.34
N TYR A 4 -21.76 7.42 -11.16
CA TYR A 4 -22.35 7.67 -9.85
C TYR A 4 -22.27 6.44 -8.94
N PHE A 5 -22.47 5.24 -9.49
CA PHE A 5 -22.30 4.00 -8.77
C PHE A 5 -20.85 3.78 -8.31
N ASP A 6 -19.89 4.11 -9.18
CA ASP A 6 -18.46 4.05 -8.86
C ASP A 6 -18.07 5.01 -7.74
N VAL A 7 -18.62 6.23 -7.77
CA VAL A 7 -18.42 7.23 -6.69
C VAL A 7 -19.04 6.76 -5.37
N ILE A 8 -20.24 6.18 -5.41
CA ILE A 8 -20.88 5.60 -4.21
C ILE A 8 -20.01 4.48 -3.64
N LEU A 9 -19.49 3.58 -4.48
CA LEU A 9 -18.60 2.51 -4.04
C LEU A 9 -17.31 3.04 -3.43
N LEU A 10 -16.71 4.07 -4.02
CA LEU A 10 -15.54 4.72 -3.45
C LEU A 10 -15.84 5.29 -2.05
N ILE A 11 -16.95 6.01 -1.90
CA ILE A 11 -17.40 6.56 -0.62
C ILE A 11 -17.59 5.44 0.41
N LEU A 12 -18.23 4.33 0.03
CA LEU A 12 -18.44 3.18 0.91
C LEU A 12 -17.14 2.50 1.30
N ILE A 13 -16.14 2.41 0.41
CA ILE A 13 -14.81 1.87 0.73
C ILE A 13 -14.13 2.77 1.78
N VAL A 14 -14.10 4.08 1.54
CA VAL A 14 -13.49 5.04 2.47
C VAL A 14 -14.21 5.00 3.83
N LEU A 15 -15.54 4.99 3.83
CA LEU A 15 -16.34 4.87 5.05
C LEU A 15 -16.05 3.56 5.80
N SER A 16 -15.88 2.45 5.08
CA SER A 16 -15.53 1.16 5.68
C SER A 16 -14.17 1.20 6.38
N VAL A 17 -13.18 1.88 5.80
CA VAL A 17 -11.86 2.05 6.39
C VAL A 17 -11.95 2.95 7.63
N ILE A 18 -12.73 4.04 7.55
CA ILE A 18 -12.97 4.93 8.69
C ILE A 18 -13.62 4.15 9.85
N PHE A 19 -14.59 3.28 9.59
CA PHE A 19 -15.22 2.47 10.65
C PHE A 19 -14.22 1.54 11.33
N VAL A 20 -13.35 0.86 10.56
CA VAL A 20 -12.27 0.04 11.13
C VAL A 20 -11.30 0.89 11.96
N MET A 21 -10.96 2.09 11.51
CA MET A 21 -10.11 3.01 12.27
C MET A 21 -10.79 3.46 13.57
N LEU A 22 -12.09 3.77 13.54
CA LEU A 22 -12.85 4.17 14.73
C LEU A 22 -13.01 3.02 15.73
N GLU A 23 -13.26 1.79 15.26
CA GLU A 23 -13.31 0.59 16.10
C GLU A 23 -11.95 0.29 16.75
N SER A 24 -10.84 0.67 16.10
CA SER A 24 -9.50 0.48 16.68
C SER A 24 -9.20 1.37 17.90
N VAL A 25 -9.99 2.44 18.09
CA VAL A 25 -9.83 3.38 19.21
C VAL A 25 -10.74 2.96 20.36
N GLU A 26 -10.16 2.38 21.42
CA GLU A 26 -10.92 1.75 22.53
C GLU A 26 -11.99 2.65 23.16
N PRO A 27 -11.77 3.96 23.44
CA PRO A 27 -12.83 4.83 23.95
C PRO A 27 -14.00 5.03 22.98
N ILE A 28 -13.75 5.03 21.67
CA ILE A 28 -14.76 5.21 20.63
C ILE A 28 -15.55 3.91 20.47
N ASP A 29 -14.85 2.78 20.38
CA ASP A 29 -15.47 1.46 20.31
C ASP A 29 -16.42 1.23 21.49
N ARG A 30 -15.96 1.45 22.73
CA ARG A 30 -16.81 1.28 23.93
C ARG A 30 -18.11 2.10 23.89
N LYS A 31 -18.12 3.27 23.24
CA LYS A 31 -19.29 4.17 23.19
C LYS A 31 -20.17 3.96 21.96
N PHE A 32 -19.59 3.59 20.83
CA PHE A 32 -20.27 3.52 19.53
C PHE A 32 -20.24 2.11 18.89
N HIS A 33 -19.83 1.09 19.64
CA HIS A 33 -19.65 -0.29 19.17
C HIS A 33 -20.81 -0.75 18.29
N GLU A 34 -22.05 -0.64 18.78
CA GLU A 34 -23.24 -1.11 18.07
C GLU A 34 -23.47 -0.37 16.76
N ILE A 35 -23.29 0.95 16.75
CA ILE A 35 -23.48 1.79 15.55
C ILE A 35 -22.42 1.45 14.50
N LEU A 36 -21.16 1.33 14.92
CA LEU A 36 -20.05 0.96 14.03
C LEU A 36 -20.24 -0.45 13.48
N TYR A 37 -20.63 -1.41 14.32
CA TYR A 37 -20.89 -2.79 13.93
C TYR A 37 -22.07 -2.93 12.95
N ILE A 38 -23.20 -2.25 13.21
CA ILE A 38 -24.35 -2.23 12.30
C ILE A 38 -23.96 -1.59 10.97
N GLY A 39 -23.27 -0.45 11.02
CA GLY A 39 -22.79 0.24 9.83
C GLY A 39 -21.86 -0.64 8.99
N GLU A 40 -20.98 -1.39 9.63
CA GLU A 40 -20.11 -2.33 8.94
C GLU A 40 -20.89 -3.48 8.29
N TRP A 41 -21.91 -4.01 8.97
CA TRP A 41 -22.80 -5.02 8.37
C TRP A 41 -23.50 -4.48 7.13
N ILE A 42 -24.03 -3.25 7.18
CA ILE A 42 -24.68 -2.60 6.04
C ILE A 42 -23.71 -2.51 4.86
N ILE A 43 -22.49 -2.00 5.09
CA ILE A 43 -21.47 -1.87 4.04
C ILE A 43 -21.05 -3.24 3.50
N THR A 44 -20.89 -4.22 4.38
CA THR A 44 -20.49 -5.57 3.98
C THR A 44 -21.55 -6.23 3.12
N ILE A 45 -22.82 -6.15 3.52
CA ILE A 45 -23.94 -6.68 2.74
C ILE A 45 -23.99 -6.00 1.38
N PHE A 46 -23.80 -4.67 1.32
CA PHE A 46 -23.73 -3.94 0.06
C PHE A 46 -22.60 -4.47 -0.86
N PHE A 47 -21.39 -4.66 -0.32
CA PHE A 47 -20.26 -5.22 -1.08
C PHE A 47 -20.47 -6.68 -1.48
N THR A 48 -21.14 -7.47 -0.66
CA THR A 48 -21.49 -8.86 -0.99
C THR A 48 -22.50 -8.90 -2.13
N LEU A 49 -23.55 -8.07 -2.07
CA LEU A 49 -24.53 -7.94 -3.15
C LEU A 49 -23.87 -7.46 -4.44
N GLU A 50 -22.99 -6.46 -4.36
CA GLU A 50 -22.21 -5.98 -5.50
C GLU A 50 -21.36 -7.10 -6.13
N TYR A 51 -20.64 -7.88 -5.32
CA TYR A 51 -19.85 -9.01 -5.80
C TYR A 51 -20.73 -10.09 -6.45
N ILE A 52 -21.85 -10.47 -5.83
CA ILE A 52 -22.79 -11.47 -6.37
C ILE A 52 -23.39 -11.00 -7.69
N LEU A 53 -23.88 -9.76 -7.75
CA LEU A 53 -24.45 -9.17 -8.96
C LEU A 53 -23.42 -9.19 -10.10
N ARG A 54 -22.13 -8.92 -9.84
CA ARG A 54 -21.08 -9.05 -10.86
C ARG A 54 -20.87 -10.48 -11.33
N VAL A 55 -20.80 -11.44 -10.40
CA VAL A 55 -20.63 -12.85 -10.76
C VAL A 55 -21.78 -13.32 -11.66
N ILE A 56 -23.03 -12.92 -11.37
CA ILE A 56 -24.20 -13.31 -12.15
C ILE A 56 -24.27 -12.59 -13.52
N THR A 57 -23.86 -11.33 -13.58
CA THR A 57 -23.94 -10.53 -14.82
C THR A 57 -22.80 -10.80 -15.81
N VAL A 58 -21.66 -11.30 -15.35
CA VAL A 58 -20.51 -11.61 -16.22
C VAL A 58 -20.73 -12.92 -16.98
N LYS A 59 -20.49 -12.89 -18.30
CA LYS A 59 -20.63 -14.07 -19.20
C LYS A 59 -19.83 -15.31 -18.78
N LYS A 60 -18.70 -15.14 -18.09
CA LYS A 60 -17.81 -16.23 -17.63
C LYS A 60 -17.50 -16.04 -16.13
N PRO A 61 -18.39 -16.47 -15.21
CA PRO A 61 -18.28 -16.20 -13.78
C PRO A 61 -17.00 -16.76 -13.16
N SER A 62 -16.61 -17.98 -13.53
CA SER A 62 -15.37 -18.60 -13.05
C SER A 62 -14.13 -17.76 -13.33
N ARG A 63 -14.03 -17.18 -14.54
CA ARG A 63 -12.90 -16.31 -14.90
C ARG A 63 -12.87 -15.04 -14.06
N TYR A 64 -14.03 -14.51 -13.68
CA TYR A 64 -14.10 -13.35 -12.80
C TYR A 64 -13.67 -13.70 -11.37
N ILE A 65 -14.22 -14.77 -10.80
CA ILE A 65 -13.93 -15.20 -9.42
C ILE A 65 -12.42 -15.42 -9.21
N PHE A 66 -11.74 -16.04 -10.19
CA PHE A 66 -10.29 -16.27 -10.12
C PHE A 66 -9.43 -15.13 -10.69
N SER A 67 -10.02 -13.97 -11.02
CA SER A 67 -9.28 -12.79 -11.43
C SER A 67 -8.76 -12.00 -10.23
N PHE A 68 -7.74 -11.15 -10.42
CA PHE A 68 -7.20 -10.28 -9.38
C PHE A 68 -8.30 -9.46 -8.69
N TYR A 69 -9.20 -8.83 -9.46
CA TYR A 69 -10.30 -8.05 -8.92
C TYR A 69 -11.37 -8.91 -8.23
N GLY A 70 -11.67 -10.11 -8.75
CA GLY A 70 -12.61 -11.03 -8.10
C GLY A 70 -12.10 -11.55 -6.76
N ILE A 71 -10.81 -11.86 -6.66
CA ILE A 71 -10.15 -12.26 -5.41
C ILE A 71 -10.19 -11.12 -4.39
N ILE A 72 -9.90 -9.87 -4.81
CA ILE A 72 -10.01 -8.70 -3.92
C ILE A 72 -11.45 -8.53 -3.43
N ASP A 73 -12.44 -8.60 -4.32
CA ASP A 73 -13.85 -8.45 -3.94
C ASP A 73 -14.27 -9.54 -2.94
N PHE A 74 -13.84 -10.79 -3.16
CA PHE A 74 -14.09 -11.91 -2.26
C PHE A 74 -13.42 -11.70 -0.89
N ILE A 75 -12.10 -11.46 -0.85
CA ILE A 75 -11.36 -11.25 0.41
C ILE A 75 -11.91 -10.07 1.21
N SER A 76 -12.41 -9.04 0.55
CA SER A 76 -12.97 -7.86 1.22
C SER A 76 -14.29 -8.13 1.97
N THR A 77 -15.05 -9.16 1.57
CA THR A 77 -16.40 -9.46 2.12
C THR A 77 -16.36 -10.54 3.20
N ILE A 78 -15.46 -11.52 3.06
CA ILE A 78 -15.33 -12.69 3.95
C ILE A 78 -15.13 -12.39 5.45
N PRO A 79 -14.30 -11.42 5.88
CA PRO A 79 -13.85 -11.40 7.27
C PRO A 79 -14.97 -11.19 8.30
N LEU A 80 -16.04 -10.47 7.94
CA LEU A 80 -17.21 -10.31 8.82
C LEU A 80 -18.02 -11.60 8.93
N TYR A 81 -18.20 -12.34 7.84
CA TYR A 81 -18.89 -13.64 7.86
C TYR A 81 -18.10 -14.69 8.66
N LEU A 82 -16.77 -14.74 8.50
CA LEU A 82 -15.94 -15.63 9.32
C LEU A 82 -16.03 -15.26 10.80
N SER A 83 -15.96 -13.97 11.12
CA SER A 83 -16.15 -13.51 12.50
C SER A 83 -17.45 -14.05 13.10
N PHE A 84 -18.57 -14.00 12.36
CA PHE A 84 -19.85 -14.53 12.85
C PHE A 84 -19.84 -16.05 13.06
N ILE A 85 -19.26 -16.81 12.14
CA ILE A 85 -19.21 -18.29 12.23
C ILE A 85 -18.35 -18.76 13.42
N PHE A 86 -17.26 -18.04 13.72
CA PHE A 86 -16.30 -18.43 14.77
C PHE A 86 -16.58 -17.85 16.16
N VAL A 87 -17.64 -17.02 16.33
CA VAL A 87 -17.98 -16.33 17.59
C VAL A 87 -18.38 -17.25 18.76
N GLY A 88 -18.51 -18.56 18.56
CA GLY A 88 -18.78 -19.54 19.63
C GLY A 88 -17.57 -20.36 20.12
N SER A 89 -16.38 -20.12 19.59
CA SER A 89 -15.17 -20.91 19.90
C SER A 89 -14.20 -20.12 20.78
N SER A 90 -13.40 -20.78 21.63
CA SER A 90 -12.42 -20.17 22.55
C SER A 90 -11.29 -19.37 21.87
N TYR A 91 -11.39 -19.13 20.56
CA TYR A 91 -10.43 -18.45 19.70
C TYR A 91 -10.70 -16.94 19.59
N LEU A 92 -10.82 -16.25 20.72
CA LEU A 92 -11.02 -14.78 20.76
C LEU A 92 -9.91 -14.01 20.00
N LEU A 93 -8.68 -14.53 19.96
CA LEU A 93 -7.57 -13.96 19.18
C LEU A 93 -7.81 -14.05 17.66
N THR A 94 -8.39 -15.15 17.19
CA THR A 94 -8.72 -15.37 15.78
C THR A 94 -9.82 -14.42 15.31
N VAL A 95 -10.82 -14.17 16.15
CA VAL A 95 -11.88 -13.18 15.87
C VAL A 95 -11.32 -11.75 15.76
N ARG A 96 -10.35 -11.38 16.59
CA ARG A 96 -9.67 -10.07 16.50
C ARG A 96 -8.85 -9.93 15.21
N ALA A 97 -8.12 -10.96 14.82
CA ALA A 97 -7.34 -10.95 13.58
C ALA A 97 -8.25 -10.75 12.35
N PHE A 98 -9.41 -11.41 12.29
CA PHE A 98 -10.37 -11.23 11.19
C PHE A 98 -10.92 -9.80 11.08
N ARG A 99 -11.07 -9.08 12.19
CA ARG A 99 -11.48 -7.67 12.15
C ARG A 99 -10.45 -6.81 11.43
N LEU A 100 -9.16 -7.05 11.67
CA LEU A 100 -8.09 -6.31 11.00
C LEU A 100 -8.02 -6.62 9.50
N LEU A 101 -8.32 -7.85 9.07
CA LEU A 101 -8.33 -8.20 7.64
C LEU A 101 -9.34 -7.38 6.83
N ARG A 102 -10.34 -6.76 7.48
CA ARG A 102 -11.30 -5.87 6.81
C ARG A 102 -10.63 -4.65 6.17
N ILE A 103 -9.42 -4.27 6.62
CA ILE A 103 -8.63 -3.21 5.99
C ILE A 103 -8.34 -3.51 4.50
N PHE A 104 -8.30 -4.79 4.10
CA PHE A 104 -8.12 -5.17 2.70
C PHE A 104 -9.26 -4.71 1.78
N ARG A 105 -10.41 -4.28 2.32
CA ARG A 105 -11.45 -3.57 1.54
C ARG A 105 -10.90 -2.37 0.81
N ILE A 106 -9.86 -1.71 1.33
CA ILE A 106 -9.19 -0.60 0.68
C ILE A 106 -8.64 -0.99 -0.70
N LEU A 107 -8.27 -2.25 -0.91
CA LEU A 107 -7.75 -2.74 -2.18
C LEU A 107 -8.79 -2.66 -3.31
N LYS A 108 -10.09 -2.61 -2.98
CA LYS A 108 -11.16 -2.36 -3.98
C LYS A 108 -10.99 -1.01 -4.69
N ILE A 109 -10.26 -0.05 -4.11
CA ILE A 109 -10.03 1.27 -4.73
C ILE A 109 -9.29 1.16 -6.07
N THR A 110 -8.47 0.13 -6.23
CA THR A 110 -7.60 -0.07 -7.40
C THR A 110 -8.36 -0.15 -8.72
N ARG A 111 -9.64 -0.56 -8.70
CA ARG A 111 -10.49 -0.65 -9.90
C ARG A 111 -11.13 0.66 -10.35
N TYR A 112 -11.20 1.66 -9.46
CA TYR A 112 -11.80 2.98 -9.74
C TYR A 112 -10.78 4.01 -10.19
N LEU A 113 -9.50 3.68 -10.04
CA LEU A 113 -8.43 4.32 -10.76
C LEU A 113 -8.58 3.91 -12.24
N GLY A 114 -9.49 4.53 -13.00
CA GLY A 114 -9.72 4.22 -14.42
C GLY A 114 -8.48 4.40 -15.29
N GLU A 115 -7.57 5.28 -14.86
CA GLU A 115 -6.22 5.45 -15.39
C GLU A 115 -5.21 4.41 -14.84
N ALA A 116 -5.64 3.47 -14.00
CA ALA A 116 -4.77 2.42 -13.45
C ALA A 116 -4.20 1.54 -14.53
N ASN A 117 -4.82 1.41 -15.71
CA ASN A 117 -4.19 0.65 -16.78
C ASN A 117 -2.95 1.38 -17.32
N LYS A 118 -3.00 2.71 -17.51
CA LYS A 118 -1.83 3.51 -17.89
C LYS A 118 -0.79 3.50 -16.77
N LEU A 119 -1.20 3.72 -15.53
CA LEU A 119 -0.29 3.66 -14.37
C LEU A 119 0.31 2.27 -14.18
N THR A 120 -0.48 1.20 -14.30
CA THR A 120 -0.02 -0.19 -14.17
C THR A 120 0.91 -0.55 -15.32
N LYS A 121 0.63 -0.11 -16.55
CA LYS A 121 1.52 -0.28 -17.70
C LYS A 121 2.83 0.46 -17.47
N ALA A 122 2.77 1.73 -17.05
CA ALA A 122 3.94 2.53 -16.70
C ALA A 122 4.78 1.89 -15.59
N LEU A 123 4.15 1.40 -14.51
CA LEU A 123 4.83 0.70 -13.41
C LEU A 123 5.45 -0.62 -13.86
N LYS A 124 4.75 -1.42 -14.69
CA LYS A 124 5.28 -2.67 -15.25
C LYS A 124 6.49 -2.42 -16.14
N ASN A 125 6.43 -1.39 -16.99
CA ASN A 125 7.53 -1.00 -17.86
C ASN A 125 8.70 -0.40 -17.07
N SER A 126 8.39 0.36 -16.02
CA SER A 126 9.38 0.94 -15.09
C SER A 126 10.06 -0.11 -14.21
N ARG A 127 9.46 -1.29 -14.03
CA ARG A 127 9.89 -2.28 -13.02
C ARG A 127 11.39 -2.62 -13.10
N PRO A 128 12.00 -2.92 -14.26
CA PRO A 128 13.43 -3.22 -14.30
C PRO A 128 14.29 -2.02 -13.84
N LYS A 129 13.94 -0.81 -14.27
CA LYS A 129 14.64 0.44 -13.92
C LYS A 129 14.51 0.75 -12.43
N ILE A 130 13.30 0.61 -11.87
CA ILE A 130 13.04 0.78 -10.43
C ILE A 130 13.80 -0.26 -9.61
N LEU A 131 13.83 -1.53 -10.03
CA LEU A 131 14.56 -2.57 -9.32
C LEU A 131 16.05 -2.27 -9.26
N VAL A 132 16.67 -1.93 -10.40
CA VAL A 132 18.09 -1.52 -10.44
C VAL A 132 18.35 -0.37 -9.48
N PHE A 133 17.50 0.67 -9.53
CA PHE A 133 17.61 1.80 -8.63
C PHE A 133 17.50 1.42 -7.15
N LEU A 134 16.50 0.63 -6.76
CA LEU A 134 16.32 0.17 -5.37
C LEU A 134 17.52 -0.67 -4.90
N PHE A 135 18.08 -1.52 -5.76
CA PHE A 135 19.30 -2.26 -5.46
C PHE A 135 20.50 -1.32 -5.25
N THR A 136 20.66 -0.30 -6.08
CA THR A 136 21.73 0.71 -5.90
C THR A 136 21.59 1.44 -4.57
N VAL A 137 20.37 1.88 -4.21
CA VAL A 137 20.10 2.55 -2.92
C VAL A 137 20.40 1.61 -1.75
N LEU A 138 19.99 0.34 -1.85
CA LEU A 138 20.25 -0.65 -0.82
C LEU A 138 21.75 -0.91 -0.65
N ILE A 139 22.51 -1.02 -1.74
CA ILE A 139 23.98 -1.18 -1.69
C ILE A 139 24.62 0.03 -1.02
N ILE A 140 24.22 1.26 -1.38
CA ILE A 140 24.72 2.49 -0.75
C ILE A 140 24.41 2.47 0.76
N ALA A 141 23.18 2.11 1.15
CA ALA A 141 22.79 2.03 2.55
C ALA A 141 23.59 0.97 3.32
N ILE A 142 23.90 -0.17 2.70
CA ILE A 142 24.74 -1.22 3.30
C ILE A 142 26.16 -0.72 3.54
N ILE A 143 26.77 -0.10 2.52
CA ILE A 143 28.14 0.42 2.61
C ILE A 143 28.21 1.52 3.67
N ALA A 144 27.32 2.52 3.57
CA ALA A 144 27.24 3.62 4.50
C ALA A 144 26.99 3.15 5.93
N GLY A 145 25.97 2.31 6.16
CA GLY A 145 25.66 1.77 7.47
C GLY A 145 26.83 0.99 8.07
N THR A 146 27.55 0.21 7.25
CA THR A 146 28.75 -0.52 7.72
C THR A 146 29.90 0.43 8.08
N LEU A 147 30.12 1.49 7.31
CA LEU A 147 31.12 2.52 7.65
C LEU A 147 30.78 3.21 8.97
N MET A 148 29.52 3.61 9.15
CA MET A 148 29.09 4.29 10.37
C MET A 148 29.20 3.39 11.60
N TYR A 149 28.87 2.10 11.46
CA TYR A 149 29.11 1.10 12.52
C TYR A 149 30.58 1.09 12.98
N LEU A 150 31.53 1.17 12.03
CA LEU A 150 32.96 1.15 12.34
C LEU A 150 33.49 2.48 12.89
N ILE A 151 32.92 3.62 12.48
CA ILE A 151 33.38 4.96 12.85
C ILE A 151 32.79 5.40 14.19
N GLU A 152 31.49 5.23 14.37
CA GLU A 152 30.74 5.77 15.52
C GLU A 152 30.65 4.79 16.70
N GLY A 153 30.61 3.49 16.41
CA GLY A 153 30.50 2.45 17.43
C GLY A 153 29.22 2.49 18.27
N GLU A 154 29.21 1.73 19.37
CA GLU A 154 28.01 1.50 20.18
C GLU A 154 27.54 2.75 20.95
N GLU A 155 28.45 3.64 21.35
CA GLU A 155 28.14 4.83 22.18
C GLU A 155 27.20 5.81 21.47
N SER A 156 27.35 5.97 20.15
CA SER A 156 26.46 6.78 19.29
C SER A 156 25.19 6.04 18.83
N GLY A 157 24.92 4.83 19.33
CA GLY A 157 23.74 4.03 18.97
C GLY A 157 23.90 3.16 17.72
N PHE A 158 25.09 3.12 17.11
CA PHE A 158 25.43 2.24 15.99
C PHE A 158 25.86 0.86 16.51
N THR A 159 24.96 0.16 17.21
CA THR A 159 25.28 -1.09 17.95
C THR A 159 25.47 -2.33 17.08
N SER A 160 25.06 -2.29 15.82
CA SER A 160 25.24 -3.40 14.88
C SER A 160 25.15 -2.91 13.44
N ILE A 161 25.69 -3.69 12.50
CA ILE A 161 25.59 -3.37 11.06
C ILE A 161 24.12 -3.22 10.62
N PRO A 162 23.17 -4.13 10.91
CA PRO A 162 21.77 -3.95 10.50
C PRO A 162 21.11 -2.70 11.08
N ARG A 163 21.42 -2.33 12.33
CA ARG A 163 20.92 -1.10 12.96
C ARG A 163 21.49 0.15 12.29
N SER A 164 22.75 0.10 11.87
CA SER A 164 23.42 1.19 11.16
C SER A 164 22.91 1.33 9.71
N ILE A 165 22.54 0.22 9.08
CA ILE A 165 21.84 0.20 7.78
C ILE A 165 20.45 0.83 7.92
N TYR A 166 19.71 0.51 8.99
CA TYR A 166 18.44 1.16 9.29
C TYR A 166 18.60 2.69 9.36
N TRP A 167 19.60 3.19 10.08
CA TRP A 167 19.93 4.63 10.11
C TRP A 167 20.22 5.18 8.70
N ALA A 168 21.01 4.48 7.89
CA ALA A 168 21.34 4.91 6.54
C ALA A 168 20.10 5.00 5.64
N ILE A 169 19.16 4.04 5.75
CA ILE A 169 17.88 4.06 5.03
C ILE A 169 17.02 5.24 5.49
N VAL A 170 16.87 5.45 6.80
CA VAL A 170 16.09 6.58 7.39
C VAL A 170 16.65 7.93 6.94
N THR A 171 17.97 8.03 6.82
CA THR A 171 18.67 9.24 6.36
C THR A 171 18.52 9.46 4.85
N LEU A 172 18.78 8.42 4.03
CA LEU A 172 18.66 8.48 2.57
C LEU A 172 17.22 8.74 2.11
N THR A 173 16.23 8.28 2.88
CA THR A 173 14.80 8.52 2.61
C THR A 173 14.31 9.85 3.19
N THR A 174 15.19 10.67 3.78
CA THR A 174 14.88 11.98 4.37
C THR A 174 13.88 11.94 5.54
N VAL A 175 13.66 10.76 6.13
CA VAL A 175 12.74 10.58 7.27
C VAL A 175 13.34 11.16 8.54
N GLY A 176 14.59 10.81 8.85
CA GLY A 176 15.36 11.42 9.93
C GLY A 176 14.70 11.38 11.32
N TYR A 177 14.35 10.18 11.82
CA TYR A 177 13.73 10.02 13.15
C TYR A 177 14.57 10.62 14.30
N GLY A 178 15.89 10.68 14.15
CA GLY A 178 16.81 11.25 15.14
C GLY A 178 17.08 10.33 16.34
N ASP A 179 16.68 9.06 16.27
CA ASP A 179 16.92 8.03 17.29
C ASP A 179 18.37 7.51 17.29
N ILE A 180 19.08 7.67 16.17
CA ILE A 180 20.51 7.36 16.00
C ILE A 180 21.12 8.53 15.21
N ALA A 181 22.26 9.05 15.64
CA ALA A 181 22.93 10.15 14.95
C ALA A 181 24.46 10.09 15.15
N PRO A 182 25.25 10.43 14.11
CA PRO A 182 26.70 10.51 14.25
C PRO A 182 27.14 11.64 15.16
N THR A 183 28.10 11.35 16.02
CA THR A 183 28.75 12.33 16.88
C THR A 183 30.19 12.59 16.45
N ASP A 184 30.84 11.66 15.75
CA ASP A 184 32.21 11.81 15.26
C ASP A 184 32.25 12.74 14.03
N PRO A 185 33.23 13.66 13.93
CA PRO A 185 33.36 14.57 12.77
C PRO A 185 33.43 13.84 11.42
N LEU A 186 34.06 12.67 11.34
CA LEU A 186 34.12 11.86 10.13
C LEU A 186 32.74 11.25 9.82
N GLY A 187 32.04 10.76 10.83
CA GLY A 187 30.68 10.23 10.70
C GLY A 187 29.69 11.30 10.25
N GLN A 188 29.80 12.52 10.79
CA GLN A 188 29.00 13.67 10.37
C GLN A 188 29.28 14.08 8.91
N PHE A 189 30.53 14.04 8.48
CA PHE A 189 30.89 14.30 7.08
C PHE A 189 30.26 13.28 6.13
N ILE A 190 30.34 11.99 6.45
CA ILE A 190 29.69 10.92 5.67
C ILE A 190 28.18 11.10 5.65
N ALA A 191 27.58 11.42 6.80
CA ALA A 191 26.16 11.67 6.91
C ALA A 191 25.71 12.86 6.06
N ALA A 192 26.48 13.94 5.99
CA ALA A 192 26.19 15.09 5.14
C ALA A 192 26.15 14.70 3.65
N ILE A 193 27.10 13.86 3.19
CA ILE A 193 27.09 13.33 1.83
C ILE A 193 25.82 12.50 1.58
N LEU A 194 25.47 11.59 2.50
CA LEU A 194 24.27 10.76 2.38
C LEU A 194 22.98 11.58 2.34
N MET A 195 22.87 12.63 3.13
CA MET A 195 21.71 13.53 3.13
C MET A 195 21.55 14.24 1.77
N ILE A 196 22.64 14.72 1.18
CA ILE A 196 22.61 15.33 -0.16
C ILE A 196 22.19 14.30 -1.22
N MET A 197 22.72 13.08 -1.15
CA MET A 197 22.34 11.99 -2.05
C MET A 197 20.85 11.60 -1.93
N GLY A 198 20.28 11.66 -0.72
CA GLY A 198 18.88 11.35 -0.45
C GLY A 198 17.90 12.18 -1.29
N TYR A 199 18.17 13.47 -1.49
CA TYR A 199 17.34 14.31 -2.36
C TYR A 199 17.29 13.79 -3.80
N GLY A 200 18.41 13.31 -4.35
CA GLY A 200 18.44 12.71 -5.69
C GLY A 200 17.68 11.39 -5.77
N ILE A 201 17.73 10.60 -4.70
CA ILE A 201 17.07 9.29 -4.61
C ILE A 201 15.54 9.41 -4.71
N ILE A 202 14.93 10.46 -4.15
CA ILE A 202 13.47 10.63 -4.22
C ILE A 202 13.01 10.99 -5.65
N ALA A 203 13.83 11.74 -6.39
CA ALA A 203 13.48 12.22 -7.73
C ALA A 203 13.52 11.11 -8.80
N VAL A 204 14.45 10.16 -8.69
CA VAL A 204 14.68 9.12 -9.71
C VAL A 204 13.47 8.20 -9.97
N PRO A 205 12.86 7.52 -8.97
CA PRO A 205 11.74 6.61 -9.23
C PRO A 205 10.52 7.37 -9.74
N THR A 206 10.28 8.58 -9.22
CA THR A 206 9.22 9.47 -9.69
C THR A 206 9.44 9.84 -11.16
N GLY A 207 10.67 10.20 -11.54
CA GLY A 207 11.04 10.51 -12.92
C GLY A 207 10.91 9.31 -13.87
N ILE A 208 11.35 8.12 -13.43
CA ILE A 208 11.22 6.87 -14.20
C ILE A 208 9.75 6.57 -14.48
N VAL A 209 8.89 6.59 -13.45
CA VAL A 209 7.46 6.30 -13.61
C VAL A 209 6.77 7.38 -14.43
N SER A 210 7.11 8.65 -14.23
CA SER A 210 6.51 9.76 -14.98
C SER A 210 6.86 9.70 -16.47
N ALA A 211 8.12 9.36 -16.81
CA ALA A 211 8.54 9.17 -18.19
C ALA A 211 7.77 8.03 -18.87
N GLU A 212 7.67 6.87 -18.21
CA GLU A 212 6.91 5.73 -18.72
C GLU A 212 5.41 6.03 -18.83
N TYR A 213 4.87 6.82 -17.90
CA TYR A 213 3.47 7.25 -17.91
C TYR A 213 3.17 8.21 -19.06
N ALA A 214 4.08 9.15 -19.36
CA ALA A 214 3.95 10.08 -20.48
C ALA A 214 4.03 9.36 -21.83
N THR A 215 4.87 8.33 -21.96
CA THR A 215 4.98 7.52 -23.19
C THR A 215 3.88 6.47 -23.33
N ALA A 216 3.02 6.30 -22.31
CA ALA A 216 1.94 5.31 -22.37
C ALA A 216 0.76 5.76 -23.25
N ASP A 217 0.82 6.94 -23.90
CA ASP A 217 -0.26 7.51 -24.70
C ASP A 217 0.21 8.32 -25.93
N ASP A 218 0.22 7.66 -27.10
CA ASP A 218 0.02 8.23 -28.44
C ASP A 218 -0.36 7.18 -29.53
N ASP A 219 -0.28 5.87 -29.26
CA ASP A 219 -0.55 4.83 -30.29
C ASP A 219 -2.03 4.42 -30.50
N GLU A 220 -2.96 4.75 -29.58
CA GLU A 220 -4.36 4.29 -29.71
C GLU A 220 -5.22 5.18 -30.64
N VAL A 221 -4.82 6.44 -30.86
CA VAL A 221 -5.56 7.36 -31.75
C VAL A 221 -5.19 7.15 -33.23
N HIS A 222 -3.96 6.71 -33.53
CA HIS A 222 -3.54 6.54 -34.93
C HIS A 222 -4.05 5.25 -35.59
N LEU A 223 -4.25 4.18 -34.83
CA LEU A 223 -4.77 2.89 -35.36
C LEU A 223 -6.28 2.90 -35.62
N SER A 224 -7.04 3.82 -35.03
CA SER A 224 -8.48 3.98 -35.30
C SER A 224 -8.78 4.85 -36.53
N LEU A 225 -7.83 5.65 -36.99
CA LEU A 225 -7.95 6.50 -38.19
C LEU A 225 -7.49 5.81 -39.49
N ILE A 226 -6.84 4.64 -39.40
CA ILE A 226 -6.35 3.88 -40.57
C ILE A 226 -7.38 2.79 -41.00
N HIS A 227 -8.46 2.61 -40.24
CA HIS A 227 -9.50 1.61 -40.50
C HIS A 227 -10.94 2.16 -40.57
N ILE A 228 -11.11 3.44 -40.92
CA ILE A 228 -12.40 3.99 -41.36
C ILE A 228 -12.30 4.37 -42.83
#